data_AF-A0A1A0M398-F1
#
_entry.id   AF-A0A1A0M398-F1
#
_cell.length_a   1.000
_cell.length_b   1.000
_cell.length_c   1.000
_cell.angle_alpha   90.00
_cell.angle_beta   90.00
_cell.angle_gamma   90.00
#
_symmetry.space_group_name_H-M   'P 1'
#
loop_
_entity.id
_entity.type
_entity.pdbx_description
1 polymer ?
#
loop_
_entity_poly.entity_id
_entity_poly.type
_entity_poly.pdbx_seq_one_letter_code
_entity_poly.pdbx_strand_id
1 'polypeptide(L)'
;MTLTIESTETTQRNFVHSALLYRTQREYVDFVVGFVVDGLTAGEPVLVAVPGDELALLAGWLWRTCDGLPAGLRLVDISDVARNPSRLLTLASSFAEEYPDRRVRVVSEVVWPGRSVDERLACAQHEALINTDLSGDLITQLCLYDARGLDADVLADARATHPMLWQCGSAHPSADYAPHEVVARCNQPLPSNPGAVKYLVRDSADLRPARLFAVDYADWVGLSRGGTEDLQLIATELASNSLMYTPGACQLAFWRHGDHLVCEARDTGRFDDPLTGRRLPGAEGMASRGLFLVNAMADLVRTHTTAYGTTIQAYLRFEPSLGPVG
;
A
#
# COMPACT_ATOMS: atom_id res chain seq x y z
N MET A 1 13.12 17.10 -23.88
CA MET A 1 14.24 16.16 -23.69
C MET A 1 13.58 14.80 -23.62
N THR A 2 13.74 13.97 -24.64
CA THR A 2 13.10 12.65 -24.68
C THR A 2 13.61 11.84 -23.49
N LEU A 3 12.72 11.36 -22.63
CA LEU A 3 13.09 10.48 -21.52
C LEU A 3 13.37 9.10 -22.12
N THR A 4 14.63 8.86 -22.45
CA THR A 4 15.02 7.59 -23.07
C THR A 4 15.41 6.60 -21.98
N ILE A 5 14.66 5.51 -21.88
CA ILE A 5 15.12 4.31 -21.17
C ILE A 5 16.16 3.64 -22.09
N GLU A 6 17.42 4.10 -22.06
CA GLU A 6 18.50 3.46 -22.80
C GLU A 6 19.01 2.21 -22.07
N SER A 7 18.38 1.07 -22.31
CA SER A 7 19.07 -0.21 -22.47
C SER A 7 18.13 -1.22 -23.15
N THR A 8 18.65 -1.93 -24.15
CA THR A 8 17.97 -3.02 -24.87
C THR A 8 17.49 -4.18 -23.98
N GLU A 9 17.85 -4.20 -22.69
CA GLU A 9 17.36 -5.17 -21.70
C GLU A 9 16.00 -4.77 -21.08
N THR A 10 15.64 -3.49 -21.09
CA THR A 10 14.44 -3.00 -20.38
C THR A 10 13.17 -3.18 -21.21
N THR A 11 13.27 -3.10 -22.54
CA THR A 11 12.18 -3.42 -23.48
C THR A 11 11.76 -4.90 -23.45
N GLN A 12 12.56 -5.78 -22.83
CA GLN A 12 12.23 -7.20 -22.65
C GLN A 12 11.62 -7.54 -21.29
N ARG A 13 11.66 -6.63 -20.30
CA ARG A 13 11.07 -6.90 -18.98
C ARG A 13 9.59 -6.56 -19.00
N ASN A 14 8.74 -7.47 -18.54
CA ASN A 14 7.32 -7.17 -18.41
C ASN A 14 7.14 -6.02 -17.42
N PHE A 15 7.73 -6.11 -16.23
CA PHE A 15 7.70 -5.06 -15.21
C PHE A 15 8.98 -4.26 -15.10
N VAL A 16 8.84 -2.94 -15.04
CA VAL A 16 9.93 -2.00 -14.78
C VAL A 16 9.55 -1.17 -13.56
N HIS A 17 10.37 -1.22 -12.51
CA HIS A 17 10.17 -0.45 -11.29
C HIS A 17 11.33 0.54 -11.13
N SER A 18 11.02 1.84 -11.15
CA SER A 18 12.03 2.89 -11.15
C SER A 18 11.70 4.00 -10.17
N ALA A 19 12.71 4.63 -9.58
CA ALA A 19 12.52 5.80 -8.73
C ALA A 19 13.13 7.07 -9.34
N LEU A 20 12.47 8.21 -9.14
CA LEU A 20 13.02 9.54 -9.34
C LEU A 20 13.16 10.24 -7.98
N LEU A 21 14.40 10.57 -7.63
CA LEU A 21 14.73 11.35 -6.43
C LEU A 21 14.82 12.84 -6.82
N TYR A 22 13.68 13.52 -6.88
CA TYR A 22 13.61 14.91 -7.34
C TYR A 22 14.04 15.88 -6.24
N ARG A 23 14.64 17.00 -6.62
CA ARG A 23 15.11 18.06 -5.71
C ARG A 23 14.41 19.38 -5.91
N THR A 24 13.57 19.52 -6.93
CA THR A 24 12.80 20.75 -7.14
C THR A 24 11.42 20.43 -7.69
N GLN A 25 10.45 21.30 -7.43
CA GLN A 25 9.11 21.19 -8.02
C GLN A 25 9.14 21.29 -9.55
N ARG A 26 10.10 22.05 -10.11
CA ARG A 26 10.29 22.11 -11.55
C ARG A 26 10.76 20.78 -12.13
N GLU A 27 11.75 20.15 -11.50
CA GLU A 27 12.22 18.81 -11.90
C GLU A 27 11.10 17.78 -11.80
N TYR A 28 10.32 17.82 -10.71
CA TYR A 28 9.13 16.99 -10.54
C TYR A 28 8.14 17.15 -11.70
N VAL A 29 7.70 18.38 -11.99
CA VAL A 29 6.73 18.66 -13.05
C VAL A 29 7.29 18.31 -14.43
N ASP A 30 8.48 18.82 -14.77
CA ASP A 30 9.08 18.64 -16.10
C ASP A 30 9.26 17.14 -16.40
N PHE A 31 9.70 16.35 -15.40
CA PHE A 31 9.88 14.92 -15.56
C PHE A 31 8.56 14.17 -15.68
N VAL A 32 7.62 14.36 -14.75
CA VAL A 32 6.35 13.62 -14.73
C VAL A 32 5.50 13.94 -15.96
N VAL A 33 5.41 15.22 -16.36
CA VAL A 33 4.70 15.62 -17.57
C VAL A 33 5.32 14.98 -18.81
N GLY A 34 6.65 15.00 -18.93
CA GLY A 34 7.34 14.32 -20.02
C GLY A 34 7.05 12.82 -20.04
N PHE A 35 7.15 12.16 -18.88
CA PHE A 35 6.89 10.73 -18.75
C PHE A 35 5.45 10.34 -19.13
N VAL A 36 4.47 11.16 -18.77
CA VAL A 36 3.05 10.97 -19.13
C VAL A 36 2.86 11.17 -20.64
N VAL A 37 3.36 12.27 -21.20
CA VAL A 37 3.21 12.59 -22.63
C VAL A 37 3.89 11.54 -23.50
N ASP A 38 5.10 11.11 -23.14
CA ASP A 38 5.83 10.08 -23.87
C ASP A 38 5.07 8.74 -23.87
N GLY A 39 4.46 8.37 -22.73
CA GLY A 39 3.65 7.14 -22.61
C GLY A 39 2.41 7.18 -23.48
N LEU A 40 1.62 8.25 -23.38
CA LEU A 40 0.41 8.41 -24.18
C LEU A 40 0.72 8.46 -25.67
N THR A 41 1.82 9.11 -26.07
CA THR A 41 2.31 9.12 -27.46
C THR A 41 2.68 7.72 -27.95
N ALA A 42 3.25 6.88 -27.08
CA ALA A 42 3.57 5.48 -27.36
C ALA A 42 2.34 4.54 -27.32
N GLY A 43 1.15 5.07 -27.00
CA GLY A 43 -0.06 4.26 -26.84
C GLY A 43 -0.08 3.47 -25.52
N GLU A 44 0.66 3.90 -24.51
CA GLU A 44 0.70 3.33 -23.16
C GLU A 44 -0.20 4.17 -22.25
N PRO A 45 -1.36 3.65 -21.79
CA PRO A 45 -2.22 4.35 -20.82
C PRO A 45 -1.46 4.67 -19.53
N VAL A 46 -1.79 5.79 -18.90
CA VAL A 46 -1.04 6.29 -17.74
C VAL A 46 -1.96 6.51 -16.53
N LEU A 47 -1.57 5.93 -15.40
CA LEU A 47 -2.14 6.20 -14.08
C LEU A 47 -1.16 7.09 -13.30
N VAL A 48 -1.64 8.20 -12.74
CA VAL A 48 -0.87 9.04 -11.81
C VAL A 48 -1.58 9.03 -10.46
N ALA A 49 -0.89 8.50 -9.46
CA ALA A 49 -1.34 8.40 -8.07
C ALA A 49 -0.37 9.17 -7.16
N VAL A 50 -0.65 10.44 -6.91
CA VAL A 50 0.17 11.33 -6.07
C VAL A 50 -0.73 12.09 -5.07
N PRO A 51 -0.17 12.73 -4.02
CA PRO A 51 -0.96 13.53 -3.07
C PRO A 51 -1.80 14.60 -3.79
N GLY A 52 -2.99 14.90 -3.25
CA GLY A 52 -3.99 15.74 -3.94
C GLY A 52 -3.53 17.14 -4.37
N ASP A 53 -2.64 17.77 -3.61
CA ASP A 53 -2.00 19.04 -3.93
C ASP A 53 -1.06 18.92 -5.14
N GLU A 54 -0.21 17.90 -5.17
CA GLU A 54 0.64 17.61 -6.33
C GLU A 54 -0.16 17.12 -7.54
N LEU A 55 -1.26 16.39 -7.30
CA LEU A 55 -2.18 15.93 -8.34
C LEU A 55 -2.82 17.13 -9.06
N ALA A 56 -3.29 18.13 -8.30
CA ALA A 56 -3.87 19.36 -8.85
C ALA A 56 -2.82 20.17 -9.65
N LEU A 57 -1.58 20.22 -9.16
CA LEU A 57 -0.47 20.85 -9.87
C LEU A 57 -0.23 20.16 -11.22
N LEU A 58 -0.03 18.84 -11.22
CA LEU A 58 0.23 18.05 -12.43
C LEU A 58 -0.93 18.13 -13.43
N ALA A 59 -2.18 18.06 -12.95
CA ALA A 59 -3.36 18.20 -13.79
C ALA A 59 -3.36 19.52 -14.57
N GLY A 60 -3.00 20.63 -13.91
CA GLY A 60 -2.91 21.94 -14.55
C GLY A 60 -1.80 22.03 -15.62
N TRP A 61 -0.65 21.40 -15.39
CA TRP A 61 0.43 21.35 -16.37
C TRP A 61 0.11 20.44 -17.56
N LEU A 62 -0.47 19.27 -17.31
CA LEU A 62 -0.91 18.34 -18.35
C LEU A 62 -2.01 18.96 -19.22
N TRP A 63 -2.98 19.63 -18.62
CA TRP A 63 -4.02 20.36 -19.35
C TRP A 63 -3.42 21.37 -20.34
N ARG A 64 -2.47 22.19 -19.90
CA ARG A 64 -1.82 23.19 -20.76
C ARG A 64 -0.95 22.57 -21.85
N THR A 65 -0.29 21.46 -21.54
CA THR A 65 0.65 20.79 -22.46
C THR A 65 -0.10 20.03 -23.56
N CYS A 66 -1.24 19.43 -23.23
CA CYS A 66 -2.02 18.58 -24.13
C CYS A 66 -3.29 19.25 -24.70
N ASP A 67 -3.54 20.52 -24.38
CA ASP A 67 -4.78 21.25 -24.71
C ASP A 67 -6.06 20.53 -24.22
N GLY A 68 -6.02 20.08 -22.96
CA GLY A 68 -7.03 19.23 -22.33
C GLY A 68 -6.41 18.06 -21.57
N LEU A 69 -7.22 17.32 -20.81
CA LEU A 69 -6.76 16.02 -20.26
C LEU A 69 -6.81 14.96 -21.37
N PRO A 70 -5.67 14.33 -21.71
CA PRO A 70 -5.63 13.35 -22.78
C PRO A 70 -6.38 12.06 -22.42
N ALA A 71 -6.95 11.41 -23.43
CA ALA A 71 -7.56 10.09 -23.25
C ALA A 71 -6.50 9.06 -22.82
N GLY A 72 -6.87 8.14 -21.93
CA GLY A 72 -5.96 7.12 -21.39
C GLY A 72 -5.13 7.60 -20.19
N LEU A 73 -5.32 8.85 -19.72
CA LEU A 73 -4.77 9.34 -18.45
C LEU A 73 -5.80 9.19 -17.32
N ARG A 74 -5.40 8.56 -16.21
CA ARG A 74 -6.16 8.49 -14.95
C ARG A 74 -5.38 9.20 -13.85
N LEU A 75 -6.02 10.14 -13.17
CA LEU A 75 -5.46 10.90 -12.05
C LEU A 75 -6.20 10.52 -10.78
N VAL A 76 -5.50 10.08 -9.74
CA VAL A 76 -6.09 9.70 -8.44
C VAL A 76 -5.29 10.26 -7.27
N ASP A 77 -5.97 10.65 -6.20
CA ASP A 77 -5.32 11.08 -4.97
C ASP A 77 -4.87 9.86 -4.17
N ILE A 78 -3.55 9.63 -4.11
CA ILE A 78 -2.98 8.46 -3.43
C ILE A 78 -3.22 8.49 -1.91
N SER A 79 -3.40 9.67 -1.33
CA SER A 79 -3.65 9.84 0.11
C SER A 79 -5.03 9.34 0.53
N ASP A 80 -5.93 9.16 -0.44
CA ASP A 80 -7.25 8.54 -0.27
C ASP A 80 -7.20 7.07 -0.71
N VAL A 81 -6.88 6.81 -1.99
CA VAL A 81 -7.05 5.47 -2.58
C VAL A 81 -6.01 4.45 -2.09
N ALA A 82 -4.84 4.89 -1.63
CA ALA A 82 -3.76 4.02 -1.15
C ALA A 82 -3.10 4.53 0.13
N ARG A 83 -3.92 5.02 1.08
CA ARG A 83 -3.47 5.31 2.45
C ARG A 83 -2.75 4.11 3.05
N ASN A 84 -3.36 2.92 2.95
CA ASN A 84 -2.66 1.65 3.09
C ASN A 84 -1.86 1.35 1.80
N PRO A 85 -0.52 1.31 1.85
CA PRO A 85 0.32 1.13 0.66
C PRO A 85 -0.01 -0.13 -0.15
N SER A 86 -0.49 -1.21 0.49
CA SER A 86 -0.84 -2.43 -0.23
C SER A 86 -1.96 -2.25 -1.25
N ARG A 87 -2.83 -1.23 -1.08
CA ARG A 87 -3.92 -0.95 -2.04
C ARG A 87 -3.41 -0.47 -3.39
N LEU A 88 -2.22 0.14 -3.44
CA LEU A 88 -1.62 0.56 -4.72
C LEU A 88 -1.34 -0.64 -5.63
N LEU A 89 -1.00 -1.80 -5.05
CA LEU A 89 -0.80 -3.03 -5.83
C LEU A 89 -2.07 -3.39 -6.60
N THR A 90 -3.20 -3.47 -5.88
CA THR A 90 -4.50 -3.75 -6.48
C THR A 90 -4.88 -2.71 -7.52
N LEU A 91 -4.67 -1.42 -7.23
CA LEU A 91 -4.96 -0.35 -8.16
C LEU A 91 -4.15 -0.46 -9.46
N ALA A 92 -2.86 -0.76 -9.36
CA ALA A 92 -1.96 -0.93 -10.51
C ALA A 92 -2.34 -2.18 -11.33
N SER A 93 -2.58 -3.32 -10.69
CA SER A 93 -3.01 -4.54 -11.36
C SER A 93 -4.35 -4.36 -12.07
N SER A 94 -5.36 -3.80 -11.40
CA SER A 94 -6.67 -3.54 -12.03
C SER A 94 -6.57 -2.54 -13.19
N PHE A 95 -5.70 -1.54 -13.10
CA PHE A 95 -5.45 -0.65 -14.22
C PHE A 95 -4.81 -1.36 -15.41
N ALA A 96 -3.87 -2.28 -15.17
CA ALA A 96 -3.26 -3.09 -16.23
C ALA A 96 -4.26 -4.09 -16.86
N GLU A 97 -5.17 -4.68 -16.07
CA GLU A 97 -6.21 -5.59 -16.55
C GLU A 97 -7.19 -4.93 -17.55
N GLU A 98 -7.37 -3.61 -17.49
CA GLU A 98 -8.14 -2.85 -18.48
C GLU A 98 -7.47 -2.84 -19.87
N TYR A 99 -6.18 -3.22 -19.94
CA TYR A 99 -5.34 -3.15 -21.14
C TYR A 99 -4.44 -4.41 -21.31
N PRO A 100 -5.02 -5.61 -21.47
CA PRO A 100 -4.32 -6.89 -21.32
C PRO A 100 -3.11 -7.12 -22.24
N ASP A 101 -3.09 -6.48 -23.41
CA ASP A 101 -2.02 -6.63 -24.41
C ASP A 101 -1.18 -5.36 -24.58
N ARG A 102 -1.30 -4.40 -23.66
CA ARG A 102 -0.62 -3.10 -23.76
C ARG A 102 0.13 -2.81 -22.47
N ARG A 103 1.32 -2.25 -22.64
CA ARG A 103 2.05 -1.67 -21.52
C ARG A 103 1.29 -0.47 -20.97
N VAL A 104 1.17 -0.41 -19.65
CA VAL A 104 0.68 0.77 -18.93
C VAL A 104 1.83 1.42 -18.16
N ARG A 105 1.72 2.74 -17.96
CA ARG A 105 2.60 3.48 -17.05
C ARG A 105 1.86 3.83 -15.78
N VAL A 106 2.55 3.73 -14.66
CA VAL A 106 2.01 4.12 -13.36
C VAL A 106 3.04 5.03 -12.70
N VAL A 107 2.59 6.22 -12.30
CA VAL A 107 3.36 7.17 -11.51
C VAL A 107 2.80 7.15 -10.10
N SER A 108 3.65 6.98 -9.10
CA SER A 108 3.22 6.94 -7.70
C SER A 108 4.14 7.73 -6.78
N GLU A 109 3.57 8.32 -5.73
CA GLU A 109 4.33 8.91 -4.63
C GLU A 109 3.79 8.31 -3.33
N VAL A 110 4.29 7.12 -2.97
CA VAL A 110 3.80 6.37 -1.79
C VAL A 110 4.35 6.91 -0.47
N VAL A 111 5.45 7.66 -0.50
CA VAL A 111 6.02 8.32 0.68
C VAL A 111 5.93 9.84 0.49
N TRP A 112 4.97 10.45 1.19
CA TRP A 112 4.78 11.90 1.22
C TRP A 112 4.96 12.46 2.63
N PRO A 113 5.17 13.79 2.78
CA PRO A 113 5.30 14.43 4.08
C PRO A 113 4.10 14.15 4.98
N GLY A 114 4.37 13.78 6.24
CA GLY A 114 3.34 13.51 7.25
C GLY A 114 3.04 12.04 7.52
N ARG A 115 3.52 11.10 6.69
CA ARG A 115 3.50 9.67 7.07
C ARG A 115 4.35 9.41 8.31
N SER A 116 3.82 8.66 9.25
CA SER A 116 4.50 8.16 10.44
C SER A 116 5.62 7.18 10.10
N VAL A 117 6.49 6.88 11.08
CA VAL A 117 7.54 5.85 10.93
C VAL A 117 6.93 4.50 10.52
N ASP A 118 5.80 4.13 11.12
CA ASP A 118 5.16 2.84 10.85
C ASP A 118 4.56 2.74 9.46
N GLU A 119 4.01 3.85 8.94
CA GLU A 119 3.52 3.95 7.57
C GLU A 119 4.66 3.91 6.56
N ARG A 120 5.79 4.60 6.83
CA ARG A 120 6.97 4.57 5.94
C ARG A 120 7.56 3.16 5.84
N LEU A 121 7.59 2.41 6.94
CA LEU A 121 8.03 1.01 6.91
C LEU A 121 7.11 0.14 6.04
N ALA A 122 5.79 0.38 6.10
CA ALA A 122 4.83 -0.31 5.25
C ALA A 122 4.98 0.07 3.76
N CYS A 123 5.31 1.33 3.45
CA CYS A 123 5.64 1.76 2.09
C CYS A 123 6.88 1.03 1.55
N ALA A 124 7.99 1.04 2.30
CA ALA A 124 9.21 0.33 1.90
C ALA A 124 8.99 -1.17 1.70
N GLN A 125 8.19 -1.80 2.59
CA GLN A 125 7.81 -3.21 2.42
C GLN A 125 6.97 -3.41 1.15
N HIS A 126 6.00 -2.55 0.89
CA HIS A 126 5.18 -2.63 -0.33
C HIS A 126 6.04 -2.53 -1.58
N GLU A 127 6.89 -1.51 -1.70
CA GLU A 127 7.76 -1.32 -2.86
C GLU A 127 8.73 -2.48 -3.08
N ALA A 128 9.26 -3.06 -2.01
CA ALA A 128 10.11 -4.23 -2.13
C ALA A 128 9.35 -5.44 -2.71
N LEU A 129 8.11 -5.65 -2.26
CA LEU A 129 7.28 -6.80 -2.63
C LEU A 129 6.73 -6.72 -4.06
N ILE A 130 6.41 -5.53 -4.58
CA ILE A 130 5.83 -5.41 -5.93
C ILE A 130 6.79 -5.87 -7.03
N ASN A 131 8.10 -5.85 -6.81
CA ASN A 131 9.09 -6.35 -7.77
C ASN A 131 8.89 -7.82 -8.10
N THR A 132 8.50 -8.63 -7.11
CA THR A 132 8.19 -10.05 -7.32
C THR A 132 6.78 -10.22 -7.86
N ASP A 133 5.82 -9.51 -7.27
CA ASP A 133 4.40 -9.69 -7.58
C ASP A 133 4.05 -9.31 -9.01
N LEU A 134 4.51 -8.13 -9.44
CA LEU A 134 4.20 -7.59 -10.76
C LEU A 134 5.15 -8.06 -11.85
N SER A 135 6.12 -8.95 -11.55
CA SER A 135 7.20 -9.34 -12.48
C SER A 135 6.72 -9.83 -13.86
N GLY A 136 5.49 -10.36 -13.94
CA GLY A 136 4.85 -10.80 -15.18
C GLY A 136 4.00 -9.75 -15.89
N ASP A 137 3.64 -8.65 -15.24
CA ASP A 137 2.71 -7.63 -15.75
C ASP A 137 3.42 -6.61 -16.64
N LEU A 138 2.75 -6.15 -17.71
CA LEU A 138 3.26 -5.12 -18.61
C LEU A 138 3.13 -3.71 -18.01
N ILE A 139 3.80 -3.47 -16.88
CA ILE A 139 3.73 -2.21 -16.13
C ILE A 139 5.10 -1.52 -16.11
N THR A 140 5.11 -0.22 -16.38
CA THR A 140 6.25 0.66 -16.10
C THR A 140 5.89 1.58 -14.93
N GLN A 141 6.41 1.25 -13.75
CA GLN A 141 6.22 1.96 -12.50
C GLN A 141 7.33 3.00 -12.27
N LEU A 142 6.92 4.26 -12.06
CA LEU A 142 7.75 5.37 -11.63
C LEU A 142 7.32 5.80 -10.22
N CYS A 143 8.21 5.66 -9.25
CA CYS A 143 8.00 6.12 -7.88
C CYS A 143 8.75 7.44 -7.64
N LEU A 144 8.09 8.39 -7.02
CA LEU A 144 8.59 9.75 -6.79
C LEU A 144 8.99 9.93 -5.34
N TYR A 145 10.10 10.64 -5.13
CA TYR A 145 10.68 10.92 -3.81
C TYR A 145 11.21 12.35 -3.74
N ASP A 146 10.69 13.17 -2.82
CA ASP A 146 11.26 14.49 -2.53
C ASP A 146 12.59 14.34 -1.77
N ALA A 147 13.70 14.39 -2.48
CA ALA A 147 15.03 14.24 -1.91
C ALA A 147 15.47 15.41 -1.02
N ARG A 148 14.69 16.51 -0.95
CA ARG A 148 14.94 17.60 0.01
C ARG A 148 14.17 17.42 1.32
N GLY A 149 12.95 16.91 1.22
CA GLY A 149 12.03 16.79 2.34
C GLY A 149 12.16 15.47 3.11
N LEU A 150 12.64 14.41 2.44
CA LEU A 150 12.71 13.07 3.02
C LEU A 150 14.07 12.79 3.68
N ASP A 151 14.01 12.03 4.78
CA ASP A 151 15.17 11.59 5.54
C ASP A 151 16.07 10.66 4.70
N ALA A 152 17.36 10.62 5.06
CA ALA A 152 18.36 9.86 4.30
C ALA A 152 18.11 8.34 4.30
N ASP A 153 17.48 7.81 5.35
CA ASP A 153 17.07 6.39 5.46
C ASP A 153 15.93 6.05 4.49
N VAL A 154 14.95 6.94 4.34
CA VAL A 154 13.87 6.79 3.35
C VAL A 154 14.43 6.77 1.93
N LEU A 155 15.38 7.67 1.63
CA LEU A 155 16.04 7.69 0.32
C LEU A 155 16.95 6.46 0.11
N ALA A 156 17.54 5.90 1.17
CA ALA A 156 18.27 4.64 1.10
C ALA A 156 17.33 3.47 0.78
N ASP A 157 16.14 3.45 1.40
CA ASP A 157 15.10 2.46 1.11
C ASP A 157 14.66 2.53 -0.34
N ALA A 158 14.44 3.74 -0.89
CA ALA A 158 14.14 3.92 -2.31
C ALA A 158 15.23 3.28 -3.21
N ARG A 159 16.52 3.46 -2.91
CA ARG A 159 17.60 2.82 -3.69
C ARG A 159 17.61 1.30 -3.54
N ALA A 160 17.25 0.79 -2.37
CA ALA A 160 17.24 -0.64 -2.07
C ALA A 160 16.00 -1.37 -2.64
N THR A 161 14.87 -0.68 -2.82
CA THR A 161 13.61 -1.26 -3.32
C THR A 161 13.44 -1.14 -4.83
N HIS A 162 14.12 -0.19 -5.49
CA HIS A 162 13.96 0.06 -6.93
C HIS A 162 15.14 -0.47 -7.73
N PRO A 163 14.93 -1.38 -8.71
CA PRO A 163 16.01 -1.89 -9.55
C PRO A 163 16.60 -0.82 -10.46
N MET A 164 15.84 0.23 -10.79
CA MET A 164 16.26 1.34 -11.65
C MET A 164 16.09 2.70 -10.96
N LEU A 165 17.02 3.61 -11.18
CA LEU A 165 16.97 4.99 -10.68
C LEU A 165 17.14 5.97 -11.83
N TRP A 166 16.29 6.99 -11.87
CA TRP A 166 16.40 8.07 -12.84
C TRP A 166 17.44 9.10 -12.40
N GLN A 167 18.41 9.35 -13.27
CA GLN A 167 19.45 10.36 -13.08
C GLN A 167 19.74 11.03 -14.42
N CYS A 168 19.81 12.37 -14.45
CA CYS A 168 20.18 13.14 -15.65
C CYS A 168 19.36 12.81 -16.92
N GLY A 169 18.10 12.39 -16.76
CA GLY A 169 17.20 12.07 -17.89
C GLY A 169 17.31 10.63 -18.42
N SER A 170 18.09 9.76 -17.77
CA SER A 170 18.20 8.33 -18.09
C SER A 170 18.01 7.45 -16.85
N ALA A 171 17.51 6.24 -17.05
CA ALA A 171 17.36 5.24 -15.98
C ALA A 171 18.61 4.36 -15.88
N HIS A 172 19.15 4.19 -14.68
CA HIS A 172 20.34 3.38 -14.41
C HIS A 172 20.04 2.31 -13.35
N PRO A 173 20.66 1.12 -13.41
CA PRO A 173 20.53 0.13 -12.35
C PRO A 173 20.96 0.69 -10.99
N SER A 174 20.19 0.40 -9.94
CA SER A 174 20.57 0.74 -8.57
C SER A 174 21.64 -0.22 -8.06
N ALA A 175 22.77 0.31 -7.60
CA ALA A 175 23.84 -0.50 -7.00
C ALA A 175 23.45 -1.04 -5.61
N ASP A 176 22.47 -0.42 -4.94
CA ASP A 176 22.02 -0.76 -3.60
C ASP A 176 20.81 -1.71 -3.61
N TYR A 177 20.35 -2.16 -4.79
CA TYR A 177 19.12 -2.94 -4.94
C TYR A 177 19.16 -4.25 -4.15
N ALA A 178 18.37 -4.30 -3.08
CA ALA A 178 18.31 -5.41 -2.11
C ALA A 178 16.90 -5.55 -1.51
N PRO A 179 15.86 -5.77 -2.34
CA PRO A 179 14.47 -5.75 -1.87
C PRO A 179 14.17 -6.82 -0.82
N HIS A 180 14.80 -8.00 -0.91
CA HIS A 180 14.62 -9.06 0.09
C HIS A 180 15.15 -8.66 1.48
N GLU A 181 16.24 -7.90 1.53
CA GLU A 181 16.78 -7.36 2.80
C GLU A 181 15.85 -6.31 3.39
N VAL A 182 15.24 -5.46 2.54
CA VAL A 182 14.21 -4.50 2.95
C VAL A 182 13.01 -5.23 3.55
N VAL A 183 12.46 -6.25 2.89
CA VAL A 183 11.32 -7.05 3.41
C VAL A 183 11.66 -7.66 4.77
N ALA A 184 12.86 -8.23 4.92
CA ALA A 184 13.31 -8.82 6.18
C ALA A 184 13.44 -7.76 7.29
N ARG A 185 14.00 -6.58 6.98
CA ARG A 185 14.12 -5.46 7.93
C ARG A 185 12.77 -4.88 8.33
N CYS A 186 11.79 -4.85 7.43
CA CYS A 186 10.44 -4.37 7.70
C CYS A 186 9.62 -5.31 8.58
N ASN A 187 10.01 -6.58 8.70
CA ASN A 187 9.39 -7.54 9.62
C ASN A 187 9.82 -7.28 11.08
N GLN A 188 9.33 -6.18 11.65
CA GLN A 188 9.65 -5.75 13.01
C GLN A 188 8.57 -6.15 14.01
N PRO A 189 8.93 -6.49 15.26
CA PRO A 189 7.94 -6.75 16.31
C PRO A 189 6.96 -5.59 16.48
N LEU A 190 5.67 -5.91 16.51
CA LEU A 190 4.63 -4.92 16.72
C LEU A 190 4.41 -4.70 18.22
N PRO A 191 4.39 -3.43 18.68
CA PRO A 191 4.22 -3.11 20.09
C PRO A 191 2.82 -3.50 20.55
N SER A 192 2.73 -4.18 21.69
CA SER A 192 1.46 -4.45 22.36
C SER A 192 1.06 -3.27 23.26
N ASN A 193 -0.25 -3.12 23.50
CA ASN A 193 -0.76 -2.14 24.45
C ASN A 193 -1.21 -2.83 25.75
N PRO A 194 -0.64 -2.50 26.92
CA PRO A 194 -1.07 -3.07 28.21
C PRO A 194 -2.54 -2.80 28.55
N GLY A 195 -3.10 -1.69 28.06
CA GLY A 195 -4.51 -1.34 28.22
C GLY A 195 -5.43 -1.92 27.15
N ALA A 196 -4.92 -2.79 26.27
CA ALA A 196 -5.74 -3.40 25.24
C ALA A 196 -6.83 -4.29 25.84
N VAL A 197 -8.04 -4.14 25.32
CA VAL A 197 -9.18 -5.00 25.65
C VAL A 197 -9.09 -6.24 24.77
N LYS A 198 -9.09 -7.44 25.38
CA LYS A 198 -8.74 -8.69 24.69
C LYS A 198 -9.92 -9.65 24.63
N TYR A 199 -10.02 -10.38 23.53
CA TYR A 199 -10.96 -11.47 23.34
C TYR A 199 -10.23 -12.70 22.77
N LEU A 200 -10.54 -13.89 23.27
CA LEU A 200 -9.90 -15.12 22.82
C LEU A 200 -10.89 -15.93 21.97
N VAL A 201 -10.54 -16.17 20.71
CA VAL A 201 -11.30 -16.99 19.76
C VAL A 201 -10.64 -18.36 19.69
N ARG A 202 -11.31 -19.40 20.18
CA ARG A 202 -10.78 -20.77 20.23
C ARG A 202 -11.20 -21.59 19.02
N ASP A 203 -12.42 -21.39 18.56
CA ASP A 203 -13.00 -22.11 17.42
C ASP A 203 -14.05 -21.26 16.70
N SER A 204 -14.71 -21.84 15.69
CA SER A 204 -15.68 -21.15 14.86
C SER A 204 -16.94 -20.69 15.60
N ALA A 205 -17.30 -21.30 16.74
CA ALA A 205 -18.43 -20.88 17.55
C ALA A 205 -18.18 -19.53 18.24
N ASP A 206 -16.90 -19.19 18.47
CA ASP A 206 -16.48 -17.92 19.09
C ASP A 206 -16.50 -16.73 18.12
N LEU A 207 -16.61 -16.95 16.80
CA LEU A 207 -16.57 -15.88 15.80
C LEU A 207 -17.74 -14.90 15.95
N ARG A 208 -18.95 -15.39 16.21
CA ARG A 208 -20.12 -14.51 16.42
C ARG A 208 -19.98 -13.69 17.72
N PRO A 209 -19.65 -14.28 18.88
CA PRO A 209 -19.32 -13.52 20.09
C PRO A 209 -18.17 -12.52 19.91
N ALA A 210 -17.07 -12.89 19.24
CA ALA A 210 -15.94 -12.00 18.97
C ALA A 210 -16.36 -10.77 18.15
N ARG A 211 -17.23 -10.99 17.15
CA ARG A 211 -17.79 -9.92 16.33
C ARG A 211 -18.64 -8.95 17.15
N LEU A 212 -19.47 -9.45 18.08
CA LEU A 212 -20.24 -8.59 18.98
C LEU A 212 -19.34 -7.82 19.94
N PHE A 213 -18.30 -8.47 20.46
CA PHE A 213 -17.32 -7.84 21.33
C PHE A 213 -16.60 -6.66 20.66
N ALA A 214 -16.26 -6.78 19.37
CA ALA A 214 -15.66 -5.69 18.61
C ALA A 214 -16.62 -4.50 18.46
N VAL A 215 -17.92 -4.76 18.26
CA VAL A 215 -18.96 -3.72 18.18
C VAL A 215 -19.15 -3.04 19.54
N ASP A 216 -19.27 -3.81 20.62
CA ASP A 216 -19.41 -3.27 21.98
C ASP A 216 -18.21 -2.38 22.35
N TYR A 217 -17.01 -2.79 21.94
CA TYR A 217 -15.80 -1.98 22.12
C TYR A 217 -15.85 -0.68 21.29
N ALA A 218 -16.25 -0.77 20.01
CA ALA A 218 -16.37 0.39 19.12
C ALA A 218 -17.34 1.44 19.69
N ASP A 219 -18.50 0.99 20.15
CA ASP A 219 -19.52 1.83 20.77
C ASP A 219 -19.01 2.46 22.07
N TRP A 220 -18.32 1.67 22.90
CA TRP A 220 -17.72 2.15 24.16
C TRP A 220 -16.69 3.27 23.93
N VAL A 221 -15.87 3.18 22.88
CA VAL A 221 -14.89 4.23 22.55
C VAL A 221 -15.47 5.37 21.72
N GLY A 222 -16.73 5.27 21.28
CA GLY A 222 -17.44 6.29 20.52
C GLY A 222 -17.02 6.38 19.06
N LEU A 223 -16.72 5.24 18.41
CA LEU A 223 -16.41 5.19 16.98
C LEU A 223 -17.66 5.49 16.13
N SER A 224 -17.46 6.08 14.95
CA SER A 224 -18.53 6.32 13.98
C SER A 224 -19.18 5.02 13.54
N ARG A 225 -20.42 5.08 13.07
CA ARG A 225 -21.13 3.88 12.58
C ARG A 225 -20.35 3.17 11.46
N GLY A 226 -19.79 3.92 10.51
CA GLY A 226 -18.97 3.36 9.43
C GLY A 226 -17.73 2.66 9.99
N GLY A 227 -17.01 3.32 10.90
CA GLY A 227 -15.86 2.71 11.56
C GLY A 227 -16.22 1.46 12.38
N THR A 228 -17.40 1.41 12.99
CA THR A 228 -17.89 0.22 13.72
C THR A 228 -18.16 -0.94 12.76
N GLU A 229 -18.80 -0.69 11.62
CA GLU A 229 -19.02 -1.69 10.57
C GLU A 229 -17.66 -2.21 10.02
N ASP A 230 -16.69 -1.32 9.82
CA ASP A 230 -15.35 -1.70 9.35
C ASP A 230 -14.57 -2.52 10.39
N LEU A 231 -14.55 -2.09 11.65
CA LEU A 231 -13.90 -2.82 12.74
C LEU A 231 -14.51 -4.20 12.92
N GLN A 232 -15.84 -4.30 12.84
CA GLN A 232 -16.57 -5.55 12.95
C GLN A 232 -16.13 -6.56 11.87
N LEU A 233 -16.01 -6.11 10.63
CA LEU A 233 -15.58 -6.95 9.51
C LEU A 233 -14.10 -7.34 9.67
N ILE A 234 -13.22 -6.37 9.96
CA ILE A 234 -11.79 -6.62 10.17
C ILE A 234 -11.56 -7.65 11.28
N ALA A 235 -12.20 -7.50 12.44
CA ALA A 235 -12.06 -8.43 13.55
C ALA A 235 -12.53 -9.85 13.18
N THR A 236 -13.62 -9.95 12.41
CA THR A 236 -14.15 -11.23 11.94
C THR A 236 -13.20 -11.90 10.96
N GLU A 237 -12.66 -11.16 9.99
CA GLU A 237 -11.76 -11.70 8.98
C GLU A 237 -10.40 -12.09 9.56
N LEU A 238 -9.85 -11.27 10.47
CA LEU A 238 -8.61 -11.61 11.16
C LEU A 238 -8.75 -12.88 12.01
N ALA A 239 -9.81 -13.00 12.80
CA ALA A 239 -10.05 -14.20 13.60
C ALA A 239 -10.30 -15.44 12.73
N SER A 240 -11.09 -15.30 11.66
CA SER A 240 -11.39 -16.40 10.73
C SER A 240 -10.12 -16.87 10.02
N ASN A 241 -9.26 -15.94 9.58
CA ASN A 241 -7.97 -16.28 9.00
C ASN A 241 -7.09 -17.04 9.99
N SER A 242 -6.94 -16.55 11.22
CA SER A 242 -6.15 -17.26 12.23
C SER A 242 -6.61 -18.71 12.41
N LEU A 243 -7.92 -18.96 12.54
CA LEU A 243 -8.48 -20.31 12.69
C LEU A 243 -8.27 -21.21 11.45
N MET A 244 -8.12 -20.63 10.26
CA MET A 244 -7.81 -21.38 9.03
C MET A 244 -6.33 -21.77 8.95
N TYR A 245 -5.42 -20.90 9.38
CA TYR A 245 -3.97 -21.10 9.26
C TYR A 245 -3.33 -21.80 10.46
N THR A 246 -4.03 -21.93 11.59
CA THR A 246 -3.53 -22.66 12.74
C THR A 246 -4.65 -23.35 13.52
N PRO A 247 -4.40 -24.54 14.12
CA PRO A 247 -5.32 -25.14 15.08
C PRO A 247 -5.31 -24.42 16.44
N GLY A 248 -4.43 -23.43 16.62
CA GLY A 248 -4.33 -22.63 17.83
C GLY A 248 -5.44 -21.56 17.93
N ALA A 249 -5.66 -21.07 19.14
CA ALA A 249 -6.59 -19.96 19.37
C ALA A 249 -6.02 -18.63 18.83
N CYS A 250 -6.90 -17.75 18.36
CA CYS A 250 -6.59 -16.38 18.01
C CYS A 250 -6.88 -15.45 19.19
N GLN A 251 -5.90 -14.65 19.60
CA GLN A 251 -6.12 -13.56 20.53
C GLN A 251 -6.37 -12.28 19.74
N LEU A 252 -7.61 -11.76 19.84
CA LEU A 252 -7.94 -10.41 19.41
C LEU A 252 -7.63 -9.42 20.53
N ALA A 253 -7.14 -8.24 20.15
CA ALA A 253 -6.91 -7.14 21.07
C ALA A 253 -7.28 -5.80 20.42
N PHE A 254 -7.90 -4.91 21.20
CA PHE A 254 -8.40 -3.62 20.73
C PHE A 254 -7.90 -2.49 21.63
N TRP A 255 -7.41 -1.40 21.03
CA TRP A 255 -7.02 -0.19 21.76
C TRP A 255 -7.07 1.05 20.87
N ARG A 256 -7.03 2.23 21.48
CA ARG A 256 -6.78 3.50 20.77
C ARG A 256 -5.29 3.82 20.73
N HIS A 257 -4.80 4.24 19.57
CA HIS A 257 -3.42 4.68 19.34
C HIS A 257 -3.40 5.97 18.51
N GLY A 258 -3.22 7.10 19.17
CA GLY A 258 -3.36 8.42 18.53
C GLY A 258 -4.74 8.58 17.90
N ASP A 259 -4.75 8.93 16.61
CA ASP A 259 -5.96 9.09 15.80
C ASP A 259 -6.45 7.78 15.19
N HIS A 260 -5.96 6.63 15.66
CA HIS A 260 -6.38 5.31 15.18
C HIS A 260 -7.00 4.47 16.29
N LEU A 261 -7.88 3.57 15.88
CA LEU A 261 -8.27 2.38 16.60
C LEU A 261 -7.51 1.20 16.01
N VAL A 262 -6.83 0.43 16.86
CA VAL A 262 -6.08 -0.74 16.43
C VAL A 262 -6.86 -2.00 16.76
N CYS A 263 -7.03 -2.85 15.77
CA CYS A 263 -7.45 -4.24 15.92
C CYS A 263 -6.23 -5.14 15.67
N GLU A 264 -5.78 -5.83 16.71
CA GLU A 264 -4.72 -6.81 16.62
C GLU A 264 -5.30 -8.23 16.62
N ALA A 265 -4.74 -9.09 15.79
CA ALA A 265 -4.88 -10.53 15.89
C ALA A 265 -3.50 -11.16 16.08
N ARG A 266 -3.40 -12.05 17.07
CA ARG A 266 -2.19 -12.83 17.36
C ARG A 266 -2.52 -14.30 17.45
N ASP A 267 -1.77 -15.11 16.72
CA ASP A 267 -1.92 -16.56 16.68
C ASP A 267 -0.56 -17.28 16.53
N THR A 268 -0.60 -18.61 16.51
CA THR A 268 0.58 -19.48 16.33
C THR A 268 0.78 -19.93 14.89
N GLY A 269 -0.03 -19.44 13.96
CA GLY A 269 0.08 -19.67 12.53
C GLY A 269 1.20 -18.84 11.91
N ARG A 270 1.64 -19.27 10.73
CA ARG A 270 2.73 -18.62 10.00
C ARG A 270 2.31 -18.40 8.55
N PHE A 271 2.50 -17.16 8.08
CA PHE A 271 2.48 -16.86 6.65
C PHE A 271 3.88 -17.00 6.07
N ASP A 272 4.05 -17.93 5.13
CA ASP A 272 5.31 -18.07 4.39
C ASP A 272 5.43 -17.06 3.25
N ASP A 273 4.28 -16.64 2.69
CA ASP A 273 4.22 -15.66 1.62
C ASP A 273 3.89 -14.25 2.19
N PRO A 274 4.81 -13.27 2.09
CA PRO A 274 4.58 -11.90 2.55
C PRO A 274 3.52 -11.13 1.74
N LEU A 275 3.12 -11.64 0.57
CA LEU A 275 2.04 -11.09 -0.26
C LEU A 275 0.65 -11.65 0.11
N THR A 276 0.56 -12.50 1.14
CA THR A 276 -0.72 -13.01 1.65
C THR A 276 -1.64 -11.85 2.02
N GLY A 277 -2.85 -11.82 1.44
CA GLY A 277 -3.83 -10.75 1.63
C GLY A 277 -3.53 -9.43 0.92
N ARG A 278 -2.53 -9.35 0.05
CA ARG A 278 -2.24 -8.15 -0.77
C ARG A 278 -2.67 -8.30 -2.23
N ARG A 279 -2.73 -9.53 -2.72
CA ARG A 279 -3.16 -9.86 -4.09
C ARG A 279 -4.68 -9.91 -4.20
N LEU A 280 -5.19 -9.57 -5.38
CA LEU A 280 -6.58 -9.86 -5.72
C LEU A 280 -6.85 -11.36 -5.56
N PRO A 281 -7.83 -11.75 -4.74
CA PRO A 281 -8.11 -13.16 -4.52
C PRO A 281 -8.77 -13.77 -5.76
N GLY A 282 -8.20 -14.85 -6.28
CA GLY A 282 -8.83 -15.64 -7.34
C GLY A 282 -10.17 -16.28 -6.91
N ALA A 283 -10.85 -16.92 -7.87
CA ALA A 283 -12.17 -17.53 -7.65
C ALA A 283 -12.20 -18.59 -6.53
N GLU A 284 -11.07 -19.19 -6.16
CA GLU A 284 -10.99 -20.34 -5.24
C GLU A 284 -10.34 -20.04 -3.87
N GLY A 285 -9.78 -18.83 -3.66
CA GLY A 285 -8.94 -18.53 -2.49
C GLY A 285 -9.66 -17.91 -1.28
N MET A 286 -10.57 -18.63 -0.61
CA MET A 286 -11.34 -18.07 0.53
C MET A 286 -10.46 -17.48 1.66
N ALA A 287 -9.37 -18.14 2.05
CA ALA A 287 -8.49 -17.63 3.12
C ALA A 287 -7.71 -16.36 2.74
N SER A 288 -7.39 -16.20 1.45
CA SER A 288 -6.77 -14.97 0.95
C SER A 288 -7.73 -13.79 0.87
N ARG A 289 -9.04 -14.07 0.75
CA ARG A 289 -10.09 -13.02 0.65
C ARG A 289 -10.22 -12.23 1.93
N GLY A 290 -10.23 -12.89 3.09
CA GLY A 290 -10.41 -12.21 4.36
C GLY A 290 -9.29 -11.20 4.63
N LEU A 291 -8.03 -11.61 4.46
CA LEU A 291 -6.90 -10.70 4.68
C LEU A 291 -6.81 -9.62 3.60
N PHE A 292 -7.27 -9.92 2.37
CA PHE A 292 -7.43 -8.91 1.34
C PHE A 292 -8.45 -7.84 1.72
N LEU A 293 -9.61 -8.22 2.25
CA LEU A 293 -10.61 -7.28 2.75
C LEU A 293 -10.05 -6.41 3.89
N VAL A 294 -9.30 -7.01 4.83
CA VAL A 294 -8.63 -6.25 5.90
C VAL A 294 -7.70 -5.17 5.32
N ASN A 295 -6.88 -5.50 4.31
CA ASN A 295 -6.01 -4.52 3.66
C ASN A 295 -6.78 -3.45 2.87
N ALA A 296 -7.90 -3.83 2.25
CA ALA A 296 -8.76 -2.93 1.49
C ALA A 296 -9.54 -1.95 2.39
N MET A 297 -9.77 -2.29 3.65
CA MET A 297 -10.58 -1.48 4.59
C MET A 297 -9.73 -0.68 5.58
N ALA A 298 -8.69 -1.29 6.17
CA ALA A 298 -7.84 -0.62 7.14
C ALA A 298 -6.96 0.47 6.50
N ASP A 299 -6.76 1.57 7.20
CA ASP A 299 -5.88 2.69 6.78
C ASP A 299 -4.40 2.29 6.78
N LEU A 300 -4.02 1.33 7.63
CA LEU A 300 -2.72 0.70 7.65
C LEU A 300 -2.85 -0.74 8.18
N VAL A 301 -2.15 -1.68 7.54
CA VAL A 301 -1.98 -3.04 8.08
C VAL A 301 -0.49 -3.31 8.25
N ARG A 302 -0.12 -3.74 9.46
CA ARG A 302 1.23 -4.18 9.78
C ARG A 302 1.20 -5.65 10.18
N THR A 303 2.14 -6.42 9.67
CA THR A 303 2.29 -7.85 9.95
C THR A 303 3.69 -8.10 10.49
N HIS A 304 3.77 -8.88 11.57
CA HIS A 304 5.01 -9.43 12.08
C HIS A 304 4.88 -10.94 12.19
N THR A 305 5.72 -11.64 11.43
CA THR A 305 5.73 -13.10 11.38
C THR A 305 7.04 -13.64 11.96
N THR A 306 6.93 -14.66 12.79
CA THR A 306 8.07 -15.38 13.37
C THR A 306 7.93 -16.89 13.15
N ALA A 307 8.93 -17.66 13.58
CA ALA A 307 8.82 -19.11 13.62
C ALA A 307 7.73 -19.63 14.58
N TYR A 308 7.20 -18.78 15.48
CA TYR A 308 6.29 -19.17 16.56
C TYR A 308 4.87 -18.62 16.39
N GLY A 309 4.62 -17.81 15.37
CA GLY A 309 3.32 -17.18 15.19
C GLY A 309 3.36 -15.90 14.39
N THR A 310 2.17 -15.37 14.13
CA THR A 310 1.93 -14.13 13.40
C THR A 310 1.16 -13.15 14.29
N THR A 311 1.53 -11.87 14.20
CA THR A 311 0.76 -10.76 14.74
C THR A 311 0.40 -9.82 13.59
N ILE A 312 -0.88 -9.51 13.43
CA ILE A 312 -1.38 -8.53 12.48
C ILE A 312 -2.03 -7.41 13.28
N GLN A 313 -1.66 -6.16 12.99
CA GLN A 313 -2.33 -4.97 13.50
C GLN A 313 -2.96 -4.22 12.33
N ALA A 314 -4.28 -4.09 12.36
CA ALA A 314 -5.06 -3.26 11.45
C ALA A 314 -5.42 -1.95 12.16
N TYR A 315 -5.05 -0.83 11.55
CA TYR A 315 -5.29 0.52 12.04
C TYR A 315 -6.46 1.10 11.25
N LEU A 316 -7.50 1.51 11.96
CA LEU A 316 -8.61 2.29 11.42
C LEU A 316 -8.54 3.69 11.97
N ARG A 317 -8.79 4.70 11.13
CA ARG A 317 -8.91 6.08 11.59
C ARG A 317 -10.06 6.19 12.57
N PHE A 318 -9.77 6.80 13.71
CA PHE A 318 -10.77 7.07 14.72
C PHE A 318 -11.58 8.28 14.30
N GLU A 319 -12.75 8.02 13.72
CA GLU A 319 -13.77 9.04 13.49
C GLU A 319 -14.77 8.99 14.65
N PRO A 320 -14.90 10.07 15.45
CA PRO A 320 -15.87 10.07 16.53
C PRO A 320 -17.29 9.99 15.97
N SER A 321 -18.17 9.28 16.68
CA SER A 321 -19.60 9.34 16.38
C SER A 321 -20.08 10.79 16.46
N LEU A 322 -20.78 11.25 15.44
CA LEU A 322 -21.51 12.51 15.51
C LEU A 322 -22.60 12.32 16.55
N GLY A 323 -22.33 12.77 17.79
CA GLY A 323 -23.38 12.92 18.79
C GLY A 323 -24.50 13.83 18.27
N PRO A 324 -25.70 13.81 18.90
CA PRO A 324 -26.73 14.75 18.51
C PRO A 324 -26.16 16.17 18.62
N VAL A 325 -26.21 16.93 17.53
CA VAL A 325 -25.98 18.38 17.58
C VAL A 325 -27.01 18.91 18.56
N GLY A 326 -26.54 19.36 19.73
CA GLY A 326 -27.39 19.86 20.82
C GLY A 326 -28.19 21.10 20.43
#